data_AF-A0A3R5WQ69-F1
#
_entry.id   AF-A0A3R5WQ69-F1
#
_cell.length_a   1.000
_cell.length_b   1.000
_cell.length_c   1.000
_cell.angle_alpha   90.00
_cell.angle_beta   90.00
_cell.angle_gamma   90.00
#
_symmetry.space_group_name_H-M   'P 1'
#
loop_
_entity.id
_entity.type
_entity.pdbx_description
1 polymer ?
#
loop_
_entity_poly.entity_id
_entity_poly.type
_entity_poly.pdbx_seq_one_letter_code
_entity_poly.pdbx_strand_id
1 'polypeptide(L)'
;MDILKAICAFLIVCIHVPFPGRVGAYFTALTRIAVPVFFMITGYFYSDTVARHKEKQQIEKIFYLIVEANILFFIWNIALNVLRRENIVAYIRSIFTGKNIIEFLALNESPLAGHLWYLGAILYVLVIVLLMDEFNCRKILCCLTLVLLIVDLVFGKYSLLIFHREFPYILVRNFLCVGIPYFCIGNLIREKRYSEKWNKKVLQILIVAFAITTLAERFALVNAGLNATRDHYISTTFLAICLFVYILKSNWHNKGLAMIGRKYSTWLYIIHPIFITVFSTVVGKLGLKSIYRYVAPIVVYCATLVFLIILQKVKIAMKSK
;
A
#
# COMPACT_ATOMS: atom_id res chain seq x y z
N MET A 1 -12.24 -11.86 0.16
CA MET A 1 -10.97 -11.19 -0.24
C MET A 1 -11.17 -9.93 -1.04
N ASP A 2 -12.00 -9.92 -2.10
CA ASP A 2 -12.21 -8.69 -2.87
C ASP A 2 -12.76 -7.52 -2.03
N ILE A 3 -13.71 -7.77 -1.13
CA ILE A 3 -14.22 -6.73 -0.21
C ILE A 3 -13.06 -6.09 0.59
N LEU A 4 -12.11 -6.89 1.05
CA LEU A 4 -10.94 -6.39 1.78
C LEU A 4 -10.04 -5.53 0.88
N LYS A 5 -9.84 -5.89 -0.40
CA LYS A 5 -9.15 -5.02 -1.36
C LYS A 5 -9.85 -3.68 -1.54
N ALA A 6 -11.19 -3.66 -1.57
CA ALA A 6 -11.97 -2.42 -1.68
C ALA A 6 -11.79 -1.52 -0.44
N ILE A 7 -11.83 -2.12 0.76
CA ILE A 7 -11.57 -1.43 2.02
C ILE A 7 -10.14 -0.89 2.04
N CYS A 8 -9.13 -1.73 1.77
CA CYS A 8 -7.73 -1.31 1.75
C CYS A 8 -7.49 -0.20 0.71
N ALA A 9 -8.13 -0.25 -0.46
CA ALA A 9 -8.03 0.82 -1.44
C ALA A 9 -8.56 2.17 -0.90
N PHE A 10 -9.65 2.15 -0.13
CA PHE A 10 -10.14 3.35 0.57
C PHE A 10 -9.18 3.81 1.67
N LEU A 11 -8.64 2.89 2.47
CA LEU A 11 -7.66 3.20 3.51
C LEU A 11 -6.39 3.84 2.93
N ILE A 12 -5.92 3.40 1.76
CA ILE A 12 -4.81 4.04 1.03
C ILE A 12 -5.13 5.50 0.69
N VAL A 13 -6.34 5.81 0.22
CA VAL A 13 -6.74 7.19 -0.04
C VAL A 13 -6.69 8.02 1.26
N CYS A 14 -7.19 7.45 2.37
CA CYS A 14 -7.13 8.10 3.67
C CYS A 14 -5.70 8.34 4.17
N ILE A 15 -4.73 7.54 3.75
CA ILE A 15 -3.31 7.76 4.07
C ILE A 15 -2.75 8.96 3.31
N HIS A 16 -3.08 9.09 2.02
CA HIS A 16 -2.52 10.13 1.15
C HIS A 16 -3.24 11.48 1.25
N VAL A 17 -4.51 11.47 1.64
CA VAL A 17 -5.30 12.66 1.95
C VAL A 17 -6.01 12.48 3.30
N PRO A 18 -5.27 12.58 4.41
CA PRO A 18 -5.81 12.28 5.73
C PRO A 18 -6.83 13.32 6.17
N PHE A 19 -7.77 12.87 7.01
CA PHE A 19 -8.61 13.79 7.78
C PHE A 19 -7.74 14.74 8.61
N PRO A 20 -8.19 15.98 8.87
CA PRO A 20 -7.38 16.97 9.57
C PRO A 20 -7.30 16.70 11.07
N GLY A 21 -6.27 17.27 11.69
CA GLY A 21 -6.12 17.32 13.16
C GLY A 21 -5.73 16.00 13.81
N ARG A 22 -5.79 15.98 15.15
CA ARG A 22 -5.36 14.83 15.96
C ARG A 22 -6.15 13.56 15.62
N VAL A 23 -7.47 13.67 15.50
CA VAL A 23 -8.37 12.54 15.15
C VAL A 23 -7.94 11.91 13.83
N GLY A 24 -7.69 12.73 12.80
CA GLY A 24 -7.22 12.23 11.52
C GLY A 24 -5.87 11.52 11.61
N ALA A 25 -4.93 12.03 12.41
CA ALA A 25 -3.64 11.38 12.59
C ALA A 25 -3.74 10.02 13.31
N TYR A 26 -4.67 9.86 14.26
CA TYR A 26 -4.97 8.56 14.88
C TYR A 26 -5.67 7.61 13.92
N PHE A 27 -6.60 8.12 13.11
CA PHE A 27 -7.23 7.33 12.06
C PHE A 27 -6.21 6.84 11.04
N THR A 28 -5.27 7.70 10.61
CA THR A 28 -4.18 7.34 9.71
C THR A 28 -3.36 6.19 10.28
N ALA A 29 -3.03 6.18 11.57
CA ALA A 29 -2.30 5.08 12.21
C ALA A 29 -3.02 3.72 12.06
N LEU A 30 -4.35 3.69 12.19
CA LEU A 30 -5.15 2.49 11.97
C LEU A 30 -5.22 2.09 10.48
N THR A 31 -5.25 3.07 9.58
CA THR A 31 -5.35 2.80 8.13
C THR A 31 -4.07 2.17 7.53
N ARG A 32 -2.91 2.30 8.19
CA ARG A 32 -1.61 1.79 7.70
C ARG A 32 -1.55 0.27 7.51
N ILE A 33 -2.56 -0.48 7.97
CA ILE A 33 -2.71 -1.91 7.67
C ILE A 33 -2.93 -2.22 6.19
N ALA A 34 -3.31 -1.23 5.37
CA ALA A 34 -3.70 -1.45 3.97
C ALA A 34 -2.61 -2.09 3.11
N VAL A 35 -1.38 -1.58 3.17
CA VAL A 35 -0.24 -2.12 2.38
C VAL A 35 0.17 -3.52 2.86
N PRO A 36 0.38 -3.77 4.17
CA PRO A 36 0.54 -5.13 4.71
C PRO A 36 -0.50 -6.12 4.20
N VAL A 37 -1.78 -5.74 4.23
CA VAL A 37 -2.87 -6.61 3.77
C VAL A 37 -2.78 -6.90 2.28
N PHE A 38 -2.43 -5.92 1.44
CA PHE A 38 -2.24 -6.18 0.01
C PHE A 38 -1.10 -7.19 -0.27
N PHE A 39 0.02 -7.12 0.45
CA PHE A 39 1.08 -8.13 0.36
C PHE A 39 0.61 -9.51 0.84
N MET A 40 -0.08 -9.58 1.98
CA MET A 40 -0.64 -10.83 2.51
C MET A 40 -1.63 -11.47 1.53
N ILE A 41 -2.48 -10.67 0.88
CA ILE A 41 -3.40 -11.18 -0.16
C ILE A 41 -2.60 -11.82 -1.29
N THR A 42 -1.56 -11.16 -1.81
CA THR A 42 -0.76 -11.72 -2.90
C THR A 42 -0.04 -13.00 -2.48
N GLY A 43 0.58 -13.01 -1.30
CA GLY A 43 1.25 -14.20 -0.76
C GLY A 43 0.31 -15.37 -0.49
N TYR A 44 -0.90 -15.10 0.02
CA TYR A 44 -1.90 -16.13 0.30
C TYR A 44 -2.38 -16.87 -0.95
N PHE A 45 -2.51 -16.17 -2.08
CA PHE A 45 -2.93 -16.76 -3.35
C PHE A 45 -1.76 -17.21 -4.24
N TYR A 46 -0.52 -17.03 -3.82
CA TYR A 46 0.64 -17.35 -4.65
C TYR A 46 0.75 -18.85 -4.93
N SER A 47 0.43 -19.72 -3.97
CA SER A 47 0.42 -21.17 -4.20
C SER A 47 -0.59 -21.59 -5.28
N ASP A 48 -1.72 -20.89 -5.41
CA ASP A 48 -2.69 -21.12 -6.49
C ASP A 48 -2.15 -20.64 -7.85
N THR A 49 -1.29 -19.60 -7.86
CA THR A 49 -0.57 -19.16 -9.07
C THR A 49 0.45 -20.22 -9.50
N VAL A 50 1.24 -20.74 -8.55
CA VAL A 50 2.26 -21.78 -8.79
C VAL A 50 1.61 -23.06 -9.32
N ALA A 51 0.52 -23.51 -8.68
CA ALA A 51 -0.23 -24.70 -9.12
C ALA A 51 -0.81 -24.56 -10.54
N ARG A 52 -0.90 -23.34 -11.08
CA ARG A 52 -1.39 -23.06 -12.44
C ARG A 52 -0.28 -22.72 -13.42
N HIS A 53 1.00 -22.72 -12.99
CA HIS A 53 2.15 -22.29 -13.77
C HIS A 53 2.00 -20.87 -14.36
N LYS A 54 1.49 -19.93 -13.54
CA LYS A 54 1.21 -18.54 -13.94
C LYS A 54 2.09 -17.48 -13.26
N GLU A 55 3.19 -17.89 -12.64
CA GLU A 55 4.10 -17.03 -11.90
C GLU A 55 4.71 -15.97 -12.82
N LYS A 56 5.25 -16.40 -13.97
CA LYS A 56 5.81 -15.51 -15.00
C LYS A 56 4.77 -14.56 -15.56
N GLN A 57 3.56 -15.05 -15.85
CA GLN A 57 2.44 -14.23 -16.31
C GLN A 57 2.02 -13.18 -15.28
N GLN A 58 2.06 -13.52 -13.98
CA GLN A 58 1.78 -12.57 -12.91
C GLN A 58 2.85 -11.48 -12.84
N ILE A 59 4.13 -11.85 -12.93
CA ILE A 59 5.26 -10.92 -12.95
C ILE A 59 5.15 -9.97 -14.15
N GLU A 60 4.94 -10.50 -15.36
CA GLU A 60 4.76 -9.71 -16.58
C GLU A 60 3.61 -8.71 -16.43
N LYS A 61 2.46 -9.16 -15.92
CA LYS A 61 1.31 -8.28 -15.69
C LYS A 61 1.64 -7.13 -14.73
N ILE A 62 2.35 -7.40 -13.64
CA ILE A 62 2.76 -6.38 -12.68
C ILE A 62 3.81 -5.45 -13.29
N PHE A 63 4.75 -5.97 -14.08
CA PHE A 63 5.74 -5.19 -14.81
C PHE A 63 5.08 -4.19 -15.77
N TYR A 64 4.15 -4.65 -16.63
CA TYR A 64 3.41 -3.76 -17.53
C TYR A 64 2.64 -2.68 -16.76
N LEU A 65 2.02 -3.05 -15.63
CA LEU A 65 1.30 -2.11 -14.79
C LEU A 65 2.22 -1.04 -14.19
N ILE A 66 3.44 -1.40 -13.77
CA ILE A 66 4.44 -0.45 -13.27
C ILE A 66 4.86 0.51 -14.37
N VAL A 67 5.15 -0.01 -15.57
CA VAL A 67 5.53 0.83 -16.72
C VAL A 67 4.40 1.80 -17.05
N GLU A 68 3.16 1.32 -17.17
CA GLU A 68 1.98 2.14 -17.46
C GLU A 68 1.74 3.21 -16.38
N ALA A 69 1.83 2.84 -15.11
CA ALA A 69 1.68 3.79 -14.00
C ALA A 69 2.78 4.86 -14.00
N ASN A 70 4.04 4.49 -14.22
CA ASN A 70 5.14 5.44 -14.26
C ASN A 70 5.03 6.38 -15.46
N ILE A 71 4.67 5.89 -16.65
CA ILE A 71 4.41 6.72 -17.83
C ILE A 71 3.27 7.72 -17.55
N LEU A 72 2.18 7.26 -16.93
CA LEU A 72 1.07 8.13 -16.56
C LEU A 72 1.53 9.26 -15.63
N PHE A 73 2.31 8.96 -14.59
CA PHE A 73 2.80 9.99 -13.67
C PHE A 73 3.86 10.89 -14.28
N PHE A 74 4.69 10.39 -15.18
CA PHE A 74 5.62 11.21 -15.95
C PHE A 74 4.87 12.25 -16.79
N ILE A 75 3.85 11.82 -17.55
CA ILE A 75 3.01 12.73 -18.36
C ILE A 75 2.27 13.72 -17.46
N TRP A 76 1.65 13.24 -16.38
CA TRP A 76 0.92 14.07 -15.42
C TRP A 76 1.82 15.16 -14.81
N ASN A 77 3.02 14.79 -14.38
CA ASN A 77 3.94 15.74 -13.77
C ASN A 77 4.47 16.75 -14.80
N ILE A 78 4.73 16.35 -16.05
CA ILE A 78 5.04 17.31 -17.13
C ILE A 78 3.90 18.31 -17.32
N ALA A 79 2.65 17.83 -17.39
CA ALA A 79 1.48 18.69 -17.52
C ALA A 79 1.37 19.67 -16.34
N LEU A 80 1.61 19.22 -15.11
CA LEU A 80 1.64 20.10 -13.94
C LEU A 80 2.75 21.15 -14.01
N ASN A 81 3.97 20.78 -14.41
CA ASN A 81 5.08 21.72 -14.56
C ASN A 81 4.75 22.80 -15.59
N VAL A 82 4.17 22.41 -16.74
CA VAL A 82 3.70 23.36 -17.78
C VAL A 82 2.65 24.32 -17.21
N LEU A 83 1.64 23.80 -16.50
CA LEU A 83 0.60 24.62 -15.89
C LEU A 83 1.13 25.59 -14.84
N ARG A 84 2.18 25.20 -14.11
CA ARG A 84 2.86 26.03 -13.09
C ARG A 84 3.94 26.95 -13.67
N ARG A 85 4.24 26.85 -14.97
CA ARG A 85 5.35 27.53 -15.64
C ARG A 85 6.72 27.20 -15.01
N GLU A 86 6.88 25.97 -14.55
CA GLU A 86 8.11 25.43 -13.99
C GLU A 86 9.03 24.87 -15.09
N ASN A 87 10.33 24.76 -14.81
CA ASN A 87 11.32 24.31 -15.78
C ASN A 87 11.27 22.77 -15.96
N ILE A 88 10.74 22.33 -17.09
CA ILE A 88 10.59 20.91 -17.45
C ILE A 88 11.95 20.20 -17.54
N VAL A 89 12.99 20.87 -18.04
CA VAL A 89 14.34 20.29 -18.15
C VAL A 89 14.92 20.02 -16.77
N ALA A 90 14.72 20.95 -15.83
CA ALA A 90 15.13 20.76 -14.44
C ALA A 90 14.37 19.59 -13.80
N TYR A 91 13.06 19.48 -14.05
CA TYR A 91 12.26 18.33 -13.60
C TYR A 91 12.81 16.99 -14.13
N ILE A 92 13.06 16.87 -15.43
CA ILE A 92 13.58 15.63 -16.03
C ILE A 92 14.95 15.27 -15.44
N ARG A 93 15.85 16.26 -15.30
CA ARG A 93 17.16 16.03 -14.65
C ARG A 93 17.03 15.57 -13.19
N SER A 94 16.02 16.07 -12.47
CA SER A 94 15.77 15.68 -11.08
C SER A 94 15.33 14.23 -10.94
N ILE A 95 14.72 13.64 -11.98
CA ILE A 95 14.30 12.23 -11.99
C ILE A 95 15.52 11.32 -12.19
N PHE A 96 16.34 11.60 -13.21
CA PHE A 96 17.45 10.73 -13.63
C PHE A 96 18.78 11.05 -12.94
N THR A 97 18.75 11.26 -11.62
CA THR A 97 19.98 11.38 -10.83
C THR A 97 20.53 9.99 -10.49
N GLY A 98 21.85 9.86 -10.36
CA GLY A 98 22.47 8.59 -9.96
C GLY A 98 21.91 8.06 -8.63
N LYS A 99 21.63 8.97 -7.68
CA LYS A 99 20.97 8.65 -6.41
C LYS A 99 19.59 8.01 -6.61
N ASN A 100 18.72 8.64 -7.40
CA ASN A 100 17.36 8.12 -7.63
C ASN A 100 17.38 6.78 -8.37
N ILE A 101 18.31 6.59 -9.31
CA ILE A 101 18.47 5.31 -10.01
C ILE A 101 18.88 4.21 -9.01
N ILE A 102 19.81 4.51 -8.10
CA ILE A 102 20.20 3.57 -7.04
C ILE A 102 19.04 3.29 -6.09
N GLU A 103 18.32 4.31 -5.62
CA GLU A 103 17.16 4.14 -4.73
C GLU A 103 16.03 3.34 -5.40
N PHE A 104 15.80 3.53 -6.70
CA PHE A 104 14.85 2.73 -7.47
C PHE A 104 15.31 1.28 -7.61
N LEU A 105 16.53 1.05 -8.07
CA LEU A 105 17.03 -0.29 -8.34
C LEU A 105 17.24 -1.11 -7.05
N ALA A 106 17.78 -0.49 -6.01
CA ALA A 106 18.13 -1.18 -4.76
C ALA A 106 16.98 -1.20 -3.74
N LEU A 107 16.08 -0.20 -3.75
CA LEU A 107 15.06 -0.02 -2.71
C LEU A 107 13.64 0.18 -3.26
N ASN A 108 13.42 -0.03 -4.57
CA ASN A 108 12.14 0.09 -5.27
C ASN A 108 11.41 1.44 -5.11
N GLU A 109 12.11 2.52 -4.74
CA GLU A 109 11.51 3.85 -4.58
C GLU A 109 11.31 4.47 -5.98
N SER A 110 10.06 4.79 -6.33
CA SER A 110 9.77 5.37 -7.65
C SER A 110 10.23 6.83 -7.71
N PRO A 111 11.09 7.20 -8.68
CA PRO A 111 11.53 8.58 -8.84
C PRO A 111 10.45 9.49 -9.44
N LEU A 112 9.34 8.91 -9.92
CA LEU A 112 8.25 9.62 -10.58
C LEU A 112 7.10 9.91 -9.64
N ALA A 113 6.77 8.97 -8.75
CA ALA A 113 5.77 9.19 -7.73
C ALA A 113 5.97 8.23 -6.54
N GLY A 114 6.28 8.79 -5.37
CA GLY A 114 6.64 8.00 -4.18
C GLY A 114 5.53 7.06 -3.70
N HIS A 115 4.25 7.33 -3.99
CA HIS A 115 3.18 6.39 -3.62
C HIS A 115 3.28 5.07 -4.39
N LEU A 116 3.88 5.06 -5.59
CA LEU A 116 4.00 3.87 -6.46
C LEU A 116 4.95 2.80 -5.92
N TRP A 117 5.69 3.06 -4.85
CA TRP A 117 6.67 2.14 -4.26
C TRP A 117 6.10 0.74 -4.02
N TYR A 118 4.81 0.61 -3.64
CA TYR A 118 4.19 -0.70 -3.42
C TYR A 118 4.14 -1.57 -4.69
N LEU A 119 3.93 -0.97 -5.87
CA LEU A 119 3.95 -1.72 -7.13
C LEU A 119 5.35 -2.22 -7.45
N GLY A 120 6.37 -1.37 -7.28
CA GLY A 120 7.77 -1.80 -7.41
C GLY A 120 8.11 -2.92 -6.42
N ALA A 121 7.72 -2.73 -5.16
CA ALA A 121 7.98 -3.72 -4.11
C ALA A 121 7.32 -5.07 -4.40
N ILE A 122 6.08 -5.12 -4.88
CA ILE A 122 5.44 -6.41 -5.20
C ILE A 122 6.08 -7.09 -6.40
N LEU A 123 6.57 -6.35 -7.40
CA LEU A 123 7.36 -6.93 -8.50
C LEU A 123 8.62 -7.60 -7.96
N TYR A 124 9.38 -6.88 -7.13
CA TYR A 124 10.62 -7.38 -6.55
C TYR A 124 10.37 -8.65 -5.72
N VAL A 125 9.35 -8.62 -4.88
CA VAL A 125 8.94 -9.79 -4.09
C VAL A 125 8.62 -10.99 -4.99
N LEU A 126 7.82 -10.80 -6.03
CA LEU A 126 7.44 -11.90 -6.93
C LEU A 126 8.64 -12.50 -7.67
N VAL A 127 9.57 -11.66 -8.13
CA VAL A 127 10.82 -12.13 -8.76
C VAL A 127 11.68 -12.90 -7.76
N ILE A 128 11.88 -12.37 -6.55
CA ILE A 128 12.69 -13.02 -5.51
C ILE A 128 12.07 -14.36 -5.10
N VAL A 129 10.75 -14.41 -4.89
CA VAL A 129 10.07 -15.65 -4.50
C VAL A 129 10.14 -16.68 -5.61
N LEU A 130 9.97 -16.29 -6.88
CA LEU A 130 10.15 -17.19 -8.03
C LEU A 130 11.57 -17.80 -8.04
N LEU A 131 12.60 -16.97 -7.88
CA LEU A 131 13.99 -17.45 -7.80
C LEU A 131 14.18 -18.40 -6.61
N MET A 132 13.64 -18.06 -5.44
CA MET A 132 13.75 -18.92 -4.24
C MET A 132 13.00 -20.24 -4.39
N ASP A 133 11.92 -20.28 -5.17
CA ASP A 133 11.21 -21.51 -5.51
C ASP A 133 12.05 -22.40 -6.44
N GLU A 134 12.71 -21.82 -7.44
CA GLU A 134 13.63 -22.56 -8.34
C GLU A 134 14.78 -23.22 -7.55
N PHE A 135 15.26 -22.59 -6.49
CA PHE A 135 16.29 -23.15 -5.60
C PHE A 135 15.75 -23.98 -4.42
N ASN A 136 14.43 -24.20 -4.31
CA ASN A 136 13.77 -24.88 -3.17
C ASN A 136 14.05 -24.26 -1.79
N CYS A 137 14.37 -22.96 -1.74
CA CYS A 137 14.80 -22.23 -0.56
C CYS A 137 13.74 -21.29 0.02
N ARG A 138 12.48 -21.33 -0.43
CA ARG A 138 11.39 -20.44 0.05
C ARG A 138 11.21 -20.42 1.57
N LYS A 139 11.49 -21.53 2.26
CA LYS A 139 11.43 -21.62 3.73
C LYS A 139 12.37 -20.62 4.42
N ILE A 140 13.49 -20.26 3.78
CA ILE A 140 14.44 -19.26 4.28
C ILE A 140 13.77 -17.88 4.37
N LEU A 141 13.04 -17.45 3.34
CA LEU A 141 12.28 -16.19 3.37
C LEU A 141 11.24 -16.17 4.51
N CYS A 142 10.57 -17.30 4.73
CA CYS A 142 9.61 -17.44 5.83
C CYS A 142 10.30 -17.37 7.20
N CYS A 143 11.51 -17.92 7.34
CA CYS A 143 12.31 -17.82 8.57
C CYS A 143 12.77 -16.37 8.82
N LEU A 144 13.23 -15.69 7.78
CA LEU A 144 13.70 -14.31 7.85
C LEU A 144 12.59 -13.28 8.09
N THR A 145 11.33 -13.65 7.90
CA THR A 145 10.16 -12.78 8.08
C THR A 145 10.18 -12.04 9.42
N LEU A 146 10.45 -12.73 10.53
CA LEU A 146 10.48 -12.10 11.86
C LEU A 146 11.64 -11.11 11.98
N VAL A 147 12.83 -11.50 11.50
CA VAL A 147 14.03 -10.66 11.55
C VAL A 147 13.81 -9.38 10.74
N LEU A 148 13.27 -9.49 9.53
CA LEU A 148 12.99 -8.36 8.65
C LEU A 148 11.94 -7.40 9.22
N LEU A 149 10.90 -7.92 9.90
CA LEU A 149 9.94 -7.07 10.61
C LEU A 149 10.57 -6.34 11.80
N ILE A 150 11.45 -7.00 12.55
CA ILE A 150 12.19 -6.36 13.65
C ILE A 150 13.08 -5.25 13.08
N VAL A 151 13.77 -5.49 11.96
CA VAL A 151 14.58 -4.47 11.27
C VAL A 151 13.71 -3.28 10.82
N ASP A 152 12.52 -3.50 10.22
CA ASP A 152 11.58 -2.43 9.85
C ASP A 152 11.20 -1.55 11.06
N LEU A 153 10.94 -2.17 12.20
CA LEU A 153 10.50 -1.46 13.40
C LEU A 153 11.66 -0.71 14.06
N VAL A 154 12.80 -1.38 14.25
CA VAL A 154 13.98 -0.85 14.95
C VAL A 154 14.61 0.32 14.18
N PHE A 155 14.82 0.17 12.88
CA PHE A 155 15.39 1.24 12.04
C PHE A 155 14.34 2.22 11.51
N GLY A 156 13.06 1.91 11.67
CA GLY A 156 11.94 2.72 11.24
C GLY A 156 11.25 3.45 12.38
N LYS A 157 10.09 2.94 12.82
CA LYS A 157 9.19 3.66 13.74
C LYS A 157 9.82 3.94 15.11
N TYR A 158 10.64 3.03 15.62
CA TYR A 158 11.24 3.12 16.95
C TYR A 158 12.69 3.60 16.91
N SER A 159 13.19 4.08 15.77
CA SER A 159 14.59 4.48 15.65
C SER A 159 14.95 5.65 16.57
N LEU A 160 14.04 6.60 16.76
CA LEU A 160 14.22 7.71 17.71
C LEU A 160 14.27 7.22 19.16
N LEU A 161 13.49 6.19 19.50
CA LEU A 161 13.51 5.59 20.84
C LEU A 161 14.79 4.79 21.10
N ILE A 162 15.28 4.06 20.11
CA ILE A 162 16.41 3.11 20.27
C ILE A 162 17.76 3.76 20.01
N PHE A 163 17.85 4.62 18.99
CA PHE A 163 19.12 5.19 18.51
C PHE A 163 19.20 6.71 18.66
N HIS A 164 18.16 7.37 19.20
CA HIS A 164 18.06 8.83 19.27
C HIS A 164 18.23 9.55 17.92
N ARG A 165 17.99 8.84 16.82
CA ARG A 165 18.06 9.39 15.46
C ARG A 165 17.03 8.77 14.54
N GLU A 166 16.60 9.53 13.55
CA GLU A 166 15.74 9.05 12.48
C GLU A 166 16.57 8.66 11.26
N PHE A 167 16.28 7.48 10.71
CA PHE A 167 16.86 7.03 9.45
C PHE A 167 15.92 7.35 8.28
N PRO A 168 16.45 7.52 7.05
CA PRO A 168 15.62 7.64 5.87
C PRO A 168 14.66 6.45 5.75
N TYR A 169 13.36 6.72 5.72
CA TYR A 169 12.33 5.68 5.75
C TYR A 169 12.46 4.67 4.59
N ILE A 170 13.08 5.05 3.47
CA ILE A 170 13.25 4.23 2.26
C ILE A 170 14.12 2.99 2.56
N LEU A 171 15.02 3.06 3.55
CA LEU A 171 15.87 1.94 3.96
C LEU A 171 15.07 0.75 4.49
N VAL A 172 13.87 0.99 5.03
CA VAL A 172 12.99 -0.04 5.56
C VAL A 172 11.63 -0.11 4.86
N ARG A 173 11.17 0.96 4.19
CA ARG A 173 9.93 0.99 3.40
C ARG A 173 10.17 0.48 1.98
N ASN A 174 10.49 -0.80 1.85
CA ASN A 174 10.84 -1.43 0.58
C ASN A 174 10.38 -2.90 0.52
N PHE A 175 10.70 -3.56 -0.60
CA PHE A 175 10.39 -4.96 -0.86
C PHE A 175 10.97 -5.89 0.21
N LEU A 176 12.14 -5.56 0.78
CA LEU A 176 12.86 -6.42 1.69
C LEU A 176 12.23 -6.43 3.09
N CYS A 177 12.03 -5.26 3.69
CA CYS A 177 11.55 -5.16 5.08
C CYS A 177 10.01 -5.09 5.20
N VAL A 178 9.29 -4.75 4.12
CA VAL A 178 7.81 -4.76 4.09
C VAL A 178 7.28 -5.84 3.16
N GLY A 179 7.75 -5.86 1.91
CA GLY A 179 7.18 -6.75 0.89
C GLY A 179 7.28 -8.24 1.23
N ILE A 180 8.51 -8.74 1.40
CA ILE A 180 8.80 -10.15 1.67
C ILE A 180 8.10 -10.62 2.95
N PRO A 181 8.17 -9.92 4.10
CA PRO A 181 7.57 -10.41 5.33
C PRO A 181 6.05 -10.54 5.25
N TYR A 182 5.35 -9.51 4.76
CA TYR A 182 3.89 -9.56 4.67
C TYR A 182 3.43 -10.54 3.58
N PHE A 183 4.18 -10.70 2.50
CA PHE A 183 3.91 -11.76 1.52
C PHE A 183 4.06 -13.16 2.17
N CYS A 184 5.16 -13.40 2.88
CA CYS A 184 5.43 -14.68 3.54
C CYS A 184 4.39 -14.99 4.62
N ILE A 185 3.95 -14.00 5.40
CA ILE A 185 2.84 -14.16 6.35
C ILE A 185 1.57 -14.64 5.64
N GLY A 186 1.22 -14.03 4.51
CA GLY A 186 0.08 -14.47 3.69
C GLY A 186 0.21 -15.93 3.24
N ASN A 187 1.39 -16.29 2.73
CA ASN A 187 1.69 -17.65 2.30
C ASN A 187 1.62 -18.67 3.46
N LEU A 188 2.20 -18.34 4.62
CA LEU A 188 2.16 -19.19 5.82
C LEU A 188 0.73 -19.40 6.34
N ILE A 189 -0.12 -18.37 6.29
CA ILE A 189 -1.54 -18.48 6.65
C ILE A 189 -2.27 -19.50 5.77
N ARG A 190 -1.96 -19.53 4.47
CA ARG A 190 -2.48 -20.51 3.53
C ARG A 190 -1.93 -21.91 3.81
N GLU A 191 -0.61 -22.05 3.86
CA GLU A 191 0.09 -23.35 4.01
C GLU A 191 -0.29 -24.06 5.31
N LYS A 192 -0.36 -23.34 6.44
CA LYS A 192 -0.67 -23.91 7.76
C LYS A 192 -2.16 -23.95 8.08
N ARG A 193 -3.01 -23.51 7.16
CA ARG A 193 -4.46 -23.36 7.33
C ARG A 193 -4.83 -22.62 8.63
N TYR A 194 -4.10 -21.56 8.96
CA TYR A 194 -4.34 -20.79 10.20
C TYR A 194 -5.77 -20.21 10.25
N SER A 195 -6.36 -19.91 9.09
CA SER A 195 -7.76 -19.51 8.97
C SER A 195 -8.73 -20.55 9.49
N GLU A 196 -8.40 -21.85 9.50
CA GLU A 196 -9.28 -22.90 10.04
C GLU A 196 -9.13 -23.00 11.56
N LYS A 197 -7.91 -22.88 12.07
CA LYS A 197 -7.56 -23.09 13.49
C LYS A 197 -8.03 -21.98 14.44
N TRP A 198 -8.03 -20.72 14.00
CA TRP A 198 -8.28 -19.58 14.90
C TRP A 198 -9.77 -19.33 15.15
N ASN A 199 -10.17 -19.05 16.39
CA ASN A 199 -11.56 -18.74 16.74
C ASN A 199 -11.94 -17.32 16.28
N LYS A 200 -13.11 -17.18 15.63
CA LYS A 200 -13.62 -15.90 15.13
C LYS A 200 -13.84 -14.86 16.23
N LYS A 201 -14.35 -15.25 17.40
CA LYS A 201 -14.55 -14.34 18.55
C LYS A 201 -13.20 -13.84 19.09
N VAL A 202 -12.22 -14.74 19.20
CA VAL A 202 -10.85 -14.38 19.60
C VAL A 202 -10.24 -13.39 18.62
N LEU A 203 -10.39 -13.61 17.31
CA LEU A 203 -9.94 -12.67 16.28
C LEU A 203 -10.59 -11.28 16.41
N GLN A 204 -11.88 -11.20 16.72
CA GLN A 204 -12.56 -9.91 16.95
C GLN A 204 -11.98 -9.17 18.17
N ILE A 205 -11.76 -9.89 19.27
CA ILE A 205 -11.13 -9.34 20.47
C ILE A 205 -9.72 -8.83 20.14
N LEU A 206 -8.93 -9.63 19.42
CA LEU A 206 -7.57 -9.25 19.02
C LEU A 206 -7.55 -8.05 18.07
N ILE A 207 -8.50 -7.93 17.14
CA ILE A 207 -8.62 -6.74 16.27
C ILE A 207 -8.86 -5.49 17.11
N VAL A 208 -9.78 -5.55 18.08
CA VAL A 208 -10.04 -4.42 18.98
C VAL A 208 -8.82 -4.11 19.84
N ALA A 209 -8.19 -5.14 20.41
CA ALA A 209 -6.99 -5.00 21.23
C ALA A 209 -5.85 -4.35 20.44
N PHE A 210 -5.52 -4.86 19.25
CA PHE A 210 -4.43 -4.32 18.44
C PHE A 210 -4.74 -2.94 17.85
N ALA A 211 -6.02 -2.62 17.62
CA ALA A 211 -6.42 -1.25 17.29
C ALA A 211 -6.15 -0.31 18.47
N ILE A 212 -6.57 -0.68 19.68
CA ILE A 212 -6.32 0.12 20.90
C ILE A 212 -4.81 0.28 21.15
N THR A 213 -4.03 -0.78 21.07
CA THR A 213 -2.58 -0.70 21.28
C THR A 213 -1.89 0.10 20.19
N THR A 214 -2.36 0.07 18.92
CA THR A 214 -1.84 0.96 17.86
C THR A 214 -2.07 2.44 18.21
N LEU A 215 -3.25 2.78 18.74
CA LEU A 215 -3.55 4.14 19.20
C LEU A 215 -2.70 4.51 20.42
N ALA A 216 -2.54 3.60 21.38
CA ALA A 216 -1.74 3.79 22.58
C ALA A 216 -0.24 3.98 22.25
N GLU A 217 0.33 3.17 21.37
CA GLU A 217 1.71 3.27 20.91
C GLU A 217 1.96 4.62 20.22
N ARG A 218 1.04 5.04 19.35
CA ARG A 218 1.11 6.39 18.77
C ARG A 218 1.08 7.46 19.85
N PHE A 219 0.15 7.37 20.80
CA PHE A 219 0.03 8.35 21.89
C PHE A 219 1.33 8.44 22.69
N ALA A 220 1.89 7.29 23.10
CA ALA A 220 3.14 7.23 23.85
C ALA A 220 4.32 7.86 23.08
N LEU A 221 4.54 7.43 21.83
CA LEU A 221 5.66 7.95 21.02
C LEU A 221 5.51 9.43 20.67
N VAL A 222 4.30 9.90 20.40
CA VAL A 222 4.08 11.33 20.09
C VAL A 222 4.28 12.19 21.33
N ASN A 223 3.75 11.80 22.49
CA ASN A 223 3.91 12.57 23.72
C ASN A 223 5.36 12.58 24.23
N ALA A 224 6.12 11.52 23.95
CA ALA A 224 7.55 11.47 24.24
C ALA A 224 8.41 12.23 23.21
N GLY A 225 7.85 12.72 22.10
CA GLY A 225 8.63 13.34 21.02
C GLY A 225 9.46 12.36 20.19
N LEU A 226 9.12 11.05 20.22
CA LEU A 226 9.89 9.95 19.63
C LEU A 226 9.17 9.27 18.44
N ASN A 227 8.15 9.91 17.86
CA ASN A 227 7.39 9.34 16.75
C ASN A 227 8.03 9.63 15.39
N ALA A 228 8.85 8.69 14.90
CA ALA A 228 9.49 8.78 13.59
C ALA A 228 8.48 8.71 12.42
N THR A 229 8.92 9.16 11.24
CA THR A 229 8.13 9.27 9.99
C THR A 229 7.64 7.92 9.47
N ARG A 230 8.39 6.83 9.72
CA ARG A 230 8.02 5.49 9.25
C ARG A 230 6.59 5.11 9.65
N ASP A 231 5.89 4.30 8.86
CA ASP A 231 4.43 4.19 8.98
C ASP A 231 3.93 3.17 10.01
N HIS A 232 4.67 2.10 10.30
CA HIS A 232 4.14 0.94 11.03
C HIS A 232 4.51 0.96 12.51
N TYR A 233 3.52 0.75 13.37
CA TYR A 233 3.72 0.38 14.77
C TYR A 233 3.79 -1.15 14.89
N ILE A 234 4.29 -1.66 16.01
CA ILE A 234 4.32 -3.11 16.28
C ILE A 234 2.90 -3.68 16.17
N SER A 235 1.93 -3.03 16.80
CA SER A 235 0.53 -3.46 16.75
C SER A 235 -0.10 -3.37 15.36
N THR A 236 0.43 -2.55 14.44
CA THR A 236 -0.06 -2.47 13.06
C THR A 236 0.09 -3.81 12.34
N THR A 237 1.23 -4.51 12.54
CA THR A 237 1.49 -5.84 11.99
C THR A 237 0.45 -6.84 12.47
N PHE A 238 0.23 -6.92 13.78
CA PHE A 238 -0.71 -7.86 14.37
C PHE A 238 -2.17 -7.54 14.02
N LEU A 239 -2.53 -6.26 13.97
CA LEU A 239 -3.85 -5.81 13.53
C LEU A 239 -4.11 -6.25 12.08
N ALA A 240 -3.14 -6.06 11.18
CA ALA A 240 -3.25 -6.49 9.80
C ALA A 240 -3.45 -8.00 9.67
N ILE A 241 -2.68 -8.80 10.41
CA ILE A 241 -2.80 -10.27 10.43
C ILE A 241 -4.19 -10.69 10.94
N CYS A 242 -4.63 -10.16 12.08
CA CYS A 242 -5.91 -10.53 12.68
C CYS A 242 -7.07 -10.15 11.77
N LEU A 243 -7.05 -8.96 11.16
CA LEU A 243 -8.08 -8.54 10.20
C LEU A 243 -8.09 -9.44 8.97
N PHE A 244 -6.92 -9.77 8.42
CA PHE A 244 -6.81 -10.63 7.25
C PHE A 244 -7.39 -12.03 7.51
N VAL A 245 -7.02 -12.66 8.62
CA VAL A 245 -7.52 -13.99 9.02
C VAL A 245 -9.02 -13.93 9.36
N TYR A 246 -9.48 -12.87 10.03
CA TYR A 246 -10.91 -12.67 10.31
C TYR A 246 -11.74 -12.61 9.04
N ILE A 247 -11.28 -11.88 8.03
CA ILE A 247 -11.98 -11.76 6.74
C ILE A 247 -12.01 -13.11 6.01
N LEU A 248 -10.95 -13.91 6.06
CA LEU A 248 -10.93 -15.28 5.50
C LEU A 248 -12.04 -16.15 6.10
N LYS A 249 -12.32 -16.02 7.40
CA LYS A 249 -13.39 -16.76 8.10
C LYS A 249 -14.77 -16.10 7.98
N SER A 250 -14.85 -14.87 7.50
CA SER A 250 -16.11 -14.13 7.44
C SER A 250 -16.88 -14.46 6.16
N ASN A 251 -18.17 -14.76 6.31
CA ASN A 251 -19.09 -14.90 5.17
C ASN A 251 -19.59 -13.52 4.68
N TRP A 252 -18.69 -12.53 4.63
CA TRP A 252 -19.10 -11.19 4.25
C TRP A 252 -19.49 -11.16 2.76
N HIS A 253 -20.78 -10.97 2.50
CA HIS A 253 -21.32 -10.88 1.16
C HIS A 253 -21.75 -9.45 0.84
N ASN A 254 -21.01 -8.78 -0.04
CA ASN A 254 -21.43 -7.52 -0.64
C ASN A 254 -20.93 -7.48 -2.09
N LYS A 255 -21.84 -7.63 -3.04
CA LYS A 255 -21.51 -7.69 -4.48
C LYS A 255 -20.84 -6.41 -4.98
N GLY A 256 -21.27 -5.24 -4.49
CA GLY A 256 -20.72 -3.94 -4.87
C GLY A 256 -19.27 -3.77 -4.41
N LEU A 257 -19.00 -3.97 -3.12
CA LEU A 257 -17.64 -3.90 -2.57
C LEU A 257 -16.73 -4.97 -3.19
N ALA A 258 -17.24 -6.18 -3.42
CA ALA A 258 -16.48 -7.22 -4.10
C ALA A 258 -16.15 -6.85 -5.54
N MET A 259 -17.06 -6.20 -6.27
CA MET A 259 -16.77 -5.68 -7.61
C MET A 259 -15.67 -4.63 -7.56
N ILE A 260 -15.76 -3.68 -6.62
CA ILE A 260 -14.78 -2.60 -6.48
C ILE A 260 -13.39 -3.15 -6.23
N GLY A 261 -13.25 -4.06 -5.26
CA GLY A 261 -11.96 -4.61 -4.90
C GLY A 261 -11.37 -5.55 -5.95
N ARG A 262 -12.20 -6.15 -6.80
CA ARG A 262 -11.73 -7.04 -7.88
C ARG A 262 -11.30 -6.28 -9.12
N LYS A 263 -12.08 -5.26 -9.52
CA LYS A 263 -11.92 -4.57 -10.81
C LYS A 263 -11.15 -3.26 -10.69
N TYR A 264 -11.31 -2.53 -9.59
CA TYR A 264 -10.89 -1.13 -9.51
C TYR A 264 -9.80 -0.86 -8.48
N SER A 265 -9.58 -1.70 -7.47
CA SER A 265 -8.64 -1.39 -6.37
C SER A 265 -7.23 -0.99 -6.81
N THR A 266 -6.69 -1.69 -7.81
CA THR A 266 -5.33 -1.44 -8.32
C THR A 266 -5.24 -0.09 -9.02
N TRP A 267 -6.16 0.18 -9.95
CA TRP A 267 -6.18 1.46 -10.67
C TRP A 267 -6.58 2.62 -9.77
N LEU A 268 -7.42 2.39 -8.76
CA LEU A 268 -7.74 3.36 -7.73
C LEU A 268 -6.49 3.76 -6.95
N TYR A 269 -5.70 2.76 -6.52
CA TYR A 269 -4.39 3.01 -5.92
C TYR A 269 -3.46 3.80 -6.86
N ILE A 270 -3.44 3.52 -8.17
CA ILE A 270 -2.55 4.22 -9.10
C ILE A 270 -2.96 5.70 -9.24
N ILE A 271 -4.21 5.99 -9.56
CA ILE A 271 -4.60 7.32 -10.06
C ILE A 271 -5.15 8.26 -9.00
N HIS A 272 -5.48 7.80 -7.79
CA HIS A 272 -6.05 8.69 -6.77
C HIS A 272 -5.21 9.96 -6.47
N PRO A 273 -3.86 9.97 -6.55
CA PRO A 273 -3.10 11.20 -6.33
C PRO A 273 -3.30 12.28 -7.40
N ILE A 274 -3.68 11.88 -8.62
CA ILE A 274 -4.10 12.81 -9.68
C ILE A 274 -5.35 13.56 -9.20
N PHE A 275 -6.35 12.85 -8.69
CA PHE A 275 -7.58 13.45 -8.14
C PHE A 275 -7.30 14.31 -6.91
N ILE A 276 -6.40 13.89 -6.01
CA ILE A 276 -5.95 14.72 -4.89
C ILE A 276 -5.42 16.06 -5.40
N THR A 277 -4.55 16.03 -6.41
CA THR A 277 -3.90 17.23 -6.95
C THR A 277 -4.91 18.15 -7.66
N VAL A 278 -5.79 17.58 -8.49
CA VAL A 278 -6.84 18.33 -9.19
C VAL A 278 -7.77 19.03 -8.19
N PHE A 279 -8.34 18.28 -7.24
CA PHE A 279 -9.28 18.86 -6.29
C PHE A 279 -8.62 19.86 -5.36
N SER A 280 -7.42 19.59 -4.86
CA SER A 280 -6.67 20.56 -4.04
C SER A 280 -6.44 21.88 -4.76
N THR A 281 -6.15 21.83 -6.08
CA THR A 281 -5.96 23.02 -6.91
C THR A 281 -7.26 23.78 -7.12
N VAL A 282 -8.35 23.09 -7.50
CA VAL A 282 -9.66 23.70 -7.75
C VAL A 282 -10.24 24.33 -6.49
N VAL A 283 -10.32 23.56 -5.40
CA VAL A 283 -10.81 24.03 -4.09
C VAL A 283 -9.96 25.18 -3.57
N GLY A 284 -8.65 25.15 -3.84
CA GLY A 284 -7.74 26.23 -3.48
C GLY A 284 -8.07 27.55 -4.13
N LYS A 285 -8.43 27.54 -5.42
CA LYS A 285 -8.87 28.74 -6.15
C LYS A 285 -10.24 29.24 -5.68
N LEU A 286 -11.10 28.34 -5.22
CA LEU A 286 -12.44 28.68 -4.71
C LEU A 286 -12.46 29.12 -3.24
N GLY A 287 -11.32 29.08 -2.53
CA GLY A 287 -11.26 29.42 -1.10
C GLY A 287 -11.91 28.39 -0.16
N LEU A 288 -12.26 27.19 -0.64
CA LEU A 288 -13.03 26.18 0.11
C LEU A 288 -12.15 25.14 0.85
N LYS A 289 -10.84 25.40 1.01
CA LYS A 289 -9.88 24.42 1.56
C LYS A 289 -10.23 23.96 2.98
N SER A 290 -10.76 24.86 3.80
CA SER A 290 -11.10 24.59 5.20
C SER A 290 -12.20 23.54 5.37
N ILE A 291 -13.19 23.53 4.47
CA ILE A 291 -14.30 22.57 4.45
C ILE A 291 -13.85 21.29 3.75
N TYR A 292 -13.21 21.42 2.58
CA TYR A 292 -12.81 20.28 1.76
C TYR A 292 -11.95 19.27 2.52
N ARG A 293 -10.99 19.71 3.35
CA ARG A 293 -10.11 18.81 4.10
C ARG A 293 -10.85 17.76 4.95
N TYR A 294 -12.06 18.05 5.43
CA TYR A 294 -12.84 17.10 6.24
C TYR A 294 -13.53 16.01 5.42
N VAL A 295 -13.75 16.26 4.12
CA VAL A 295 -14.44 15.33 3.21
C VAL A 295 -13.52 14.81 2.11
N ALA A 296 -12.29 15.33 2.01
CA ALA A 296 -11.35 15.08 0.93
C ALA A 296 -11.10 13.58 0.65
N PRO A 297 -10.78 12.72 1.63
CA PRO A 297 -10.60 11.29 1.33
C PRO A 297 -11.85 10.61 0.75
N ILE A 298 -13.05 11.01 1.16
CA ILE A 298 -14.32 10.47 0.63
C ILE A 298 -14.52 10.95 -0.81
N VAL A 299 -14.37 12.26 -1.05
CA VAL A 299 -14.54 12.88 -2.37
C VAL A 299 -13.54 12.30 -3.37
N VAL A 300 -12.26 12.20 -3.00
CA VAL A 300 -11.19 11.62 -3.83
C VAL A 300 -11.50 10.17 -4.18
N TYR A 301 -11.88 9.35 -3.19
CA TYR A 301 -12.20 7.95 -3.42
C TYR A 301 -13.40 7.78 -4.37
N CYS A 302 -14.50 8.48 -4.09
CA CYS A 302 -15.72 8.42 -4.90
C CYS A 302 -15.47 8.91 -6.33
N ALA A 303 -14.79 10.05 -6.52
CA ALA A 303 -14.49 10.58 -7.84
C ALA A 303 -13.58 9.65 -8.65
N THR A 304 -12.54 9.13 -8.00
CA THR A 304 -11.62 8.16 -8.65
C THR A 304 -12.38 6.91 -9.08
N LEU A 305 -13.25 6.38 -8.22
CA LEU A 305 -14.04 5.20 -8.51
C LEU A 305 -15.04 5.44 -9.66
N VAL A 306 -15.76 6.57 -9.64
CA VAL A 306 -16.69 6.94 -10.71
C VAL A 306 -15.96 7.06 -12.04
N PHE A 307 -14.81 7.72 -12.07
CA PHE A 307 -13.98 7.83 -13.27
C PHE A 307 -13.58 6.46 -13.82
N LEU A 308 -13.14 5.53 -12.96
CA LEU A 308 -12.79 4.17 -13.38
C LEU A 308 -13.98 3.38 -13.93
N ILE A 309 -15.17 3.54 -13.34
CA ILE A 309 -16.39 2.92 -13.84
C ILE A 309 -16.75 3.47 -15.23
N ILE A 310 -16.65 4.78 -15.43
CA ILE A 310 -16.92 5.43 -16.73
C ILE A 310 -15.92 4.93 -17.77
N LEU A 311 -14.62 4.95 -17.47
CA LEU A 311 -13.58 4.45 -18.37
C LEU A 311 -13.81 3.00 -18.77
N GLN A 312 -14.20 2.14 -17.82
CA GLN A 312 -14.52 0.75 -18.14
C GLN A 312 -15.71 0.63 -19.10
N LYS A 313 -16.79 1.40 -18.86
CA LYS A 313 -17.96 1.41 -19.75
C LYS A 313 -17.61 1.88 -21.16
N VAL A 314 -16.80 2.95 -21.28
CA VAL A 314 -16.32 3.46 -22.58
C VAL A 314 -15.48 2.41 -23.31
N LYS A 315 -14.55 1.76 -22.62
CA LYS A 315 -13.70 0.70 -23.21
C LYS A 315 -14.51 -0.49 -23.72
N ILE A 316 -15.60 -0.85 -23.03
CA ILE A 316 -16.51 -1.91 -23.47
C ILE A 316 -17.28 -1.45 -24.72
N ALA A 317 -17.82 -0.23 -24.72
CA ALA A 317 -18.55 0.32 -25.87
C ALA A 317 -17.68 0.43 -27.14
N MET A 318 -16.39 0.79 -26.98
CA MET A 318 -15.45 0.88 -28.10
C MET A 318 -15.03 -0.48 -28.68
N LYS A 319 -15.06 -1.55 -27.89
CA LYS A 319 -14.76 -2.92 -28.37
C LYS A 319 -15.97 -3.63 -28.98
N SER A 320 -17.16 -3.08 -28.77
CA SER A 320 -18.42 -3.59 -29.33
C SER A 320 -18.74 -2.96 -30.68
N LYS A 321 -17.89 -2.04 -31.16
CA LYS A 321 -17.90 -1.46 -32.51
C LYS A 321 -16.73 -2.04 -33.28
#